data_AF-A0A0F9U019-F1
#
_entry.id   AF-A0A0F9U019-F1
#
_cell.length_a   1.000
_cell.length_b   1.000
_cell.length_c   1.000
_cell.angle_alpha   90.00
_cell.angle_beta   90.00
_cell.angle_gamma   90.00
#
_symmetry.space_group_name_H-M   'P 1'
#
loop_
_entity.id
_entity.type
_entity.pdbx_description
1 polymer ?
#
loop_
_entity_poly.entity_id
_entity_poly.type
_entity_poly.pdbx_seq_one_letter_code
_entity_poly.pdbx_strand_id
1 'polypeptide(L)'
;MIIWIDQLFQTSLQGKVESTASLGFDNLMAIVAERSGYGYRADQAAGLSDAEELEVGLYVEEGQRDFLLSYDWSFMRPVATSVLWATTTATTTMTTGGESDKTITASVATFYPTMVGHTIVSTNGSYVIDGYSSSTVVTVTSDASADSGEAFQITADGSYRLPDDFGGLIGDVYFQANDGLWLSLSSTGVAELLELLQVSTSTGRPTVCTVEAINVSGLIGQRFDLLTWRIADSNYTVRYQYQVLPDQLVANGYPYGGARHAETIKYACLAAMERSKQQLADGPYQRQYNRFLALSIRADQRGRAGSLGLLVDARPGRWRRGNYGPLARTVTVGGVSYP
;
A
#
# COMPACT_ATOMS: atom_id res chain seq x y z
N MET A 1 24.43 21.23 -26.97
CA MET A 1 23.46 22.19 -26.43
C MET A 1 22.09 21.52 -26.20
N ILE A 2 22.07 20.34 -25.56
CA ILE A 2 20.85 19.55 -25.28
C ILE A 2 20.84 19.02 -23.82
N ILE A 3 21.96 19.15 -23.09
CA ILE A 3 22.13 18.58 -21.74
C ILE A 3 21.57 19.49 -20.62
N TRP A 4 21.17 20.73 -20.95
CA TRP A 4 20.76 21.72 -19.94
C TRP A 4 19.25 21.74 -19.62
N ILE A 5 18.41 21.00 -20.33
CA ILE A 5 16.95 21.00 -20.11
C ILE A 5 16.52 19.93 -19.09
N ASP A 6 17.21 18.79 -18.99
CA ASP A 6 16.81 17.71 -18.07
C ASP A 6 17.12 18.02 -16.58
N GLN A 7 18.17 18.79 -16.28
CA GLN A 7 18.49 19.16 -14.89
C GLN A 7 17.50 20.16 -14.27
N LEU A 8 16.81 20.97 -15.09
CA LEU A 8 15.78 21.90 -14.63
C LEU A 8 14.45 21.19 -14.36
N PHE A 9 14.18 20.04 -14.97
CA PHE A 9 12.97 19.27 -14.71
C PHE A 9 13.06 18.43 -13.43
N GLN A 10 14.25 17.93 -13.06
CA GLN A 10 14.44 17.18 -11.81
C GLN A 10 14.45 18.06 -10.56
N THR A 11 14.94 19.30 -10.64
CA THR A 11 14.95 20.23 -9.50
C THR A 11 13.57 20.82 -9.19
N SER A 12 12.66 20.88 -10.18
CA SER A 12 11.27 21.34 -9.96
C SER A 12 10.38 20.30 -9.26
N LEU A 13 10.80 19.03 -9.18
CA LEU A 13 10.06 17.96 -8.51
C LEU A 13 10.48 17.76 -7.04
N GLN A 14 11.66 18.24 -6.64
CA GLN A 14 12.14 18.22 -5.24
C GLN A 14 11.58 19.36 -4.38
N GLY A 15 10.82 20.28 -4.97
CA GLY A 15 10.22 21.43 -4.30
C GLY A 15 8.70 21.36 -4.14
N LYS A 16 8.08 20.18 -4.18
CA LYS A 16 6.72 20.05 -3.65
C LYS A 16 6.81 20.17 -2.13
N VAL A 17 6.79 21.41 -1.65
CA VAL A 17 6.39 21.71 -0.27
C VAL A 17 5.04 21.03 -0.11
N GLU A 18 5.04 19.92 0.62
CA GLU A 18 3.83 19.18 0.95
C GLU A 18 2.82 20.16 1.53
N SER A 19 1.53 19.91 1.31
CA SER A 19 0.48 20.83 1.76
C SER A 19 0.69 21.13 3.25
N THR A 20 1.06 22.36 3.58
CA THR A 20 1.31 22.84 4.96
C THR A 20 0.08 22.76 5.87
N ALA A 21 -1.03 22.25 5.34
CA ALA A 21 -2.26 21.94 6.06
C ALA A 21 -2.30 20.50 6.61
N SER A 22 -1.29 19.65 6.35
CA SER A 22 -1.20 18.35 7.02
C SER A 22 -0.80 18.55 8.48
N LEU A 23 -1.63 18.01 9.37
CA LEU A 23 -1.34 18.01 10.80
C LEU A 23 -0.42 16.81 11.09
N GLY A 24 0.86 17.05 11.31
CA GLY A 24 1.83 16.01 11.70
C GLY A 24 1.63 15.51 13.13
N PHE A 25 2.25 14.37 13.46
CA PHE A 25 2.20 13.77 14.81
C PHE A 25 2.60 14.75 15.91
N ASP A 26 3.70 15.49 15.74
CA ASP A 26 4.20 16.43 16.76
C ASP A 26 3.20 17.57 17.04
N ASN A 27 2.48 18.01 16.00
CA ASN A 27 1.42 19.01 16.15
C ASN A 27 0.19 18.44 16.88
N LEU A 28 -0.17 17.18 16.62
CA LEU A 28 -1.24 16.49 17.36
C LEU A 28 -0.87 16.34 18.83
N MET A 29 0.35 15.87 19.11
CA MET A 29 0.91 15.75 20.45
C MET A 29 0.85 17.08 21.19
N ALA A 30 1.31 18.18 20.57
CA ALA A 30 1.27 19.51 21.19
C ALA A 30 -0.15 19.98 21.51
N ILE A 31 -1.11 19.79 20.59
CA ILE A 31 -2.52 20.18 20.80
C ILE A 31 -3.17 19.37 21.93
N VAL A 32 -2.94 18.05 21.97
CA VAL A 32 -3.50 17.18 23.02
C VAL A 32 -2.82 17.45 24.37
N ALA A 33 -1.50 17.69 24.39
CA ALA A 33 -0.76 18.08 25.59
C ALA A 33 -1.24 19.43 26.17
N GLU A 34 -1.49 20.42 25.31
CA GLU A 34 -2.05 21.71 25.73
C GLU A 34 -3.44 21.51 26.37
N ARG A 35 -4.32 20.74 25.71
CA ARG A 35 -5.71 20.54 26.15
C ARG A 35 -5.86 19.62 27.36
N SER A 36 -4.93 18.70 27.55
CA SER A 36 -4.86 17.84 28.74
C SER A 36 -4.29 18.57 29.96
N GLY A 37 -3.78 19.80 29.79
CA GLY A 37 -3.25 20.65 30.87
C GLY A 37 -1.74 20.49 31.12
N TYR A 38 -1.03 19.69 30.32
CA TYR A 38 0.43 19.51 30.45
C TYR A 38 1.23 20.70 29.89
N GLY A 39 0.63 21.51 29.01
CA GLY A 39 1.28 22.68 28.39
C GLY A 39 1.39 23.96 29.25
N TYR A 40 0.90 23.95 30.50
CA TYR A 40 0.88 25.14 31.37
C TYR A 40 1.83 25.01 32.57
N ARG A 41 3.10 24.69 32.31
CA ARG A 41 4.17 24.75 33.34
C ARG A 41 4.87 26.11 33.29
N ALA A 42 5.23 26.64 34.46
CA ALA A 42 5.96 27.90 34.60
C ALA A 42 7.33 27.85 33.90
N ASP A 43 7.90 26.65 33.78
CA ASP A 43 9.16 26.39 33.06
C ASP A 43 8.86 25.83 31.66
N GLN A 44 8.53 26.72 30.71
CA GLN A 44 8.28 26.35 29.30
C GLN A 44 9.48 25.68 28.60
N ALA A 45 10.68 25.78 29.19
CA ALA A 45 11.90 25.18 28.64
C ALA A 45 12.03 23.66 28.90
N ALA A 46 11.24 23.10 29.82
CA ALA A 46 11.45 21.72 30.29
C ALA A 46 10.81 20.62 29.42
N GLY A 47 10.00 20.96 28.41
CA GLY A 47 9.29 19.96 27.60
C GLY A 47 8.30 19.11 28.42
N LEU A 48 7.73 18.10 27.76
CA LEU A 48 6.96 17.04 28.44
C LEU A 48 7.94 16.08 29.11
N SER A 49 7.59 15.55 30.28
CA SER A 49 8.32 14.40 30.83
C SER A 49 8.01 13.13 30.03
N ASP A 50 8.92 12.15 30.04
CA ASP A 50 8.75 10.87 29.32
C ASP A 50 7.40 10.19 29.62
N ALA A 51 6.92 10.28 30.86
CA ALA A 51 5.63 9.73 31.27
C ALA A 51 4.43 10.49 30.66
N GLU A 52 4.54 11.82 30.57
CA GLU A 52 3.50 12.67 29.96
C GLU A 52 3.48 12.49 28.45
N GLU A 53 4.64 12.35 27.82
CA GLU A 53 4.76 12.06 26.38
C GLU A 53 4.13 10.70 26.05
N LEU A 54 4.41 9.66 26.87
CA LEU A 54 3.78 8.35 26.72
C LEU A 54 2.25 8.44 26.84
N GLU A 55 1.74 9.14 27.86
CA GLU A 55 0.30 9.27 28.09
C GLU A 55 -0.41 10.00 26.93
N VAL A 56 0.16 11.13 26.47
CA VAL A 56 -0.39 11.89 25.35
C VAL A 56 -0.29 11.08 24.05
N GLY A 57 0.79 10.33 23.85
CA GLY A 57 0.97 9.43 22.71
C GLY A 57 -0.13 8.37 22.62
N LEU A 58 -0.50 7.77 23.76
CA LEU A 58 -1.60 6.80 23.83
C LEU A 58 -2.95 7.42 23.40
N TYR A 59 -3.23 8.67 23.78
CA TYR A 59 -4.46 9.35 23.37
C TYR A 59 -4.50 9.65 21.86
N VAL A 60 -3.35 10.01 21.28
CA VAL A 60 -3.24 10.23 19.83
C VAL A 60 -3.43 8.92 19.08
N GLU A 61 -2.79 7.84 19.52
CA GLU A 61 -2.92 6.52 18.91
C GLU A 61 -4.37 6.00 18.99
N GLU A 62 -5.00 6.09 20.16
CA GLU A 62 -6.40 5.67 20.36
C GLU A 62 -7.35 6.49 19.47
N GLY A 63 -7.17 7.81 19.41
CA GLY A 63 -7.98 8.69 18.56
C GLY A 63 -7.82 8.39 17.08
N GLN A 64 -6.60 8.16 16.61
CA GLN A 64 -6.35 7.76 15.23
C GLN A 64 -6.96 6.39 14.91
N ARG A 65 -6.78 5.41 15.79
CA ARG A 65 -7.37 4.07 15.62
C ARG A 65 -8.89 4.15 15.52
N ASP A 66 -9.54 4.91 16.40
CA ASP A 66 -10.99 5.11 16.37
C ASP A 66 -11.45 5.75 15.07
N PHE A 67 -10.71 6.75 14.55
CA PHE A 67 -11.00 7.35 13.25
C PHE A 67 -10.89 6.33 12.11
N LEU A 68 -9.82 5.54 12.08
CA LEU A 68 -9.57 4.57 11.02
C LEU A 68 -10.55 3.39 11.04
N LEU A 69 -11.00 2.97 12.22
CA LEU A 69 -11.99 1.89 12.38
C LEU A 69 -13.44 2.34 12.20
N SER A 70 -13.73 3.64 12.32
CA SER A 70 -15.10 4.16 12.25
C SER A 70 -15.78 4.00 10.89
N TYR A 71 -14.99 3.92 9.81
CA TYR A 71 -15.49 3.84 8.44
C TYR A 71 -14.45 3.14 7.56
N ASP A 72 -14.92 2.39 6.57
CA ASP A 72 -14.06 1.83 5.54
C ASP A 72 -13.64 2.95 4.58
N TRP A 73 -12.47 3.56 4.80
CA TRP A 73 -11.98 4.72 4.05
C TRP A 73 -11.41 4.36 2.67
N SER A 74 -11.62 5.22 1.65
CA SER A 74 -11.09 4.95 0.30
C SER A 74 -9.57 5.06 0.20
N PHE A 75 -8.96 5.93 1.02
CA PHE A 75 -7.50 6.08 1.05
C PHE A 75 -6.79 4.89 1.72
N MET A 76 -7.50 4.02 2.45
CA MET A 76 -6.99 2.74 2.96
C MET A 76 -7.06 1.63 1.92
N ARG A 77 -7.39 1.97 0.66
CA ARG A 77 -7.48 1.03 -0.47
C ARG A 77 -6.56 1.44 -1.62
N PRO A 78 -5.25 1.63 -1.35
CA PRO A 78 -4.32 2.01 -2.40
C PRO A 78 -4.20 0.91 -3.45
N VAL A 79 -3.75 1.32 -4.63
CA VAL A 79 -3.36 0.41 -5.69
C VAL A 79 -1.85 0.24 -5.61
N ALA A 80 -1.38 -0.98 -5.36
CA ALA A 80 0.04 -1.32 -5.39
C ALA A 80 0.41 -2.02 -6.70
N THR A 81 1.71 -1.99 -6.99
CA THR A 81 2.35 -2.81 -8.01
C THR A 81 3.46 -3.63 -7.39
N SER A 82 3.55 -4.90 -7.76
CA SER A 82 4.61 -5.80 -7.32
C SER A 82 5.14 -6.59 -8.49
N VAL A 83 6.40 -7.01 -8.42
CA VAL A 83 7.04 -7.83 -9.45
C VAL A 83 7.04 -9.28 -9.00
N LEU A 84 6.43 -10.14 -9.82
CA LEU A 84 6.58 -11.59 -9.74
C LEU A 84 7.86 -11.94 -10.51
N TRP A 85 8.93 -12.19 -9.78
CA TRP A 85 10.26 -12.41 -10.36
C TRP A 85 10.50 -13.89 -10.67
N ALA A 86 11.24 -14.15 -11.76
CA ALA A 86 11.75 -15.46 -12.10
C ALA A 86 13.08 -15.73 -11.39
N THR A 87 13.49 -17.01 -11.32
CA THR A 87 14.81 -17.40 -10.77
C THR A 87 15.91 -16.55 -11.39
N THR A 88 16.58 -15.76 -10.55
CA THR A 88 17.54 -14.75 -10.96
C THR A 88 18.95 -15.24 -10.67
N THR A 89 19.82 -15.23 -11.68
CA THR A 89 21.25 -15.49 -11.52
C THR A 89 21.99 -14.20 -11.84
N ALA A 90 22.62 -13.59 -10.85
CA ALA A 90 23.37 -12.36 -11.01
C ALA A 90 24.87 -12.64 -10.86
N THR A 91 25.65 -12.25 -11.87
CA THR A 91 27.11 -12.41 -11.89
C THR A 91 27.84 -11.26 -11.17
N THR A 92 27.14 -10.55 -10.29
CA THR A 92 27.56 -9.23 -9.84
C THR A 92 28.32 -9.29 -8.52
N THR A 93 29.46 -8.58 -8.48
CA THR A 93 30.36 -8.45 -7.32
C THR A 93 29.62 -8.04 -6.05
N MET A 94 29.42 -8.99 -5.14
CA MET A 94 29.04 -8.65 -3.77
C MET A 94 30.14 -7.76 -3.16
N THR A 95 29.76 -6.67 -2.51
CA THR A 95 30.69 -5.85 -1.74
C THR A 95 30.13 -5.70 -0.34
N THR A 96 30.80 -6.31 0.63
CA THR A 96 30.55 -6.16 2.05
C THR A 96 31.51 -5.11 2.60
N GLY A 97 30.99 -4.04 3.18
CA GLY A 97 31.74 -3.00 3.87
C GLY A 97 32.12 -3.36 5.31
N GLY A 98 33.12 -4.23 5.49
CA GLY A 98 33.77 -4.45 6.80
C GLY A 98 33.37 -5.72 7.54
N GLU A 99 34.04 -5.99 8.67
CA GLU A 99 33.85 -7.21 9.46
C GLU A 99 32.43 -7.27 10.06
N SER A 100 31.67 -8.33 9.79
CA SER A 100 30.24 -8.54 10.18
C SER A 100 29.19 -7.88 9.28
N ASP A 101 29.45 -7.82 7.97
CA ASP A 101 28.57 -7.08 7.06
C ASP A 101 27.38 -7.90 6.59
N LYS A 102 26.21 -7.47 7.07
CA LYS A 102 24.90 -7.99 6.68
C LYS A 102 24.36 -7.34 5.42
N THR A 103 25.18 -6.61 4.66
CA THR A 103 24.72 -5.85 3.49
C THR A 103 25.27 -6.46 2.22
N ILE A 104 24.38 -6.80 1.29
CA ILE A 104 24.73 -7.30 -0.04
C ILE A 104 24.40 -6.23 -1.06
N THR A 105 25.41 -5.84 -1.84
CA THR A 105 25.26 -4.91 -2.96
C THR A 105 25.49 -5.64 -4.28
N ALA A 106 24.49 -5.61 -5.18
CA ALA A 106 24.60 -6.05 -6.57
C ALA A 106 25.05 -4.89 -7.48
N SER A 107 25.79 -5.21 -8.54
CA SER A 107 26.28 -4.19 -9.48
C SER A 107 25.23 -3.71 -10.49
N VAL A 108 24.10 -4.41 -10.59
CA VAL A 108 22.94 -4.02 -11.41
C VAL A 108 21.66 -4.15 -10.59
N ALA A 109 20.59 -3.50 -11.05
CA ALA A 109 19.28 -3.58 -10.43
C ALA A 109 18.73 -5.02 -10.54
N THR A 110 18.86 -5.79 -9.46
CA THR A 110 18.51 -7.23 -9.39
C THR A 110 17.45 -7.49 -8.32
N PHE A 111 17.46 -6.72 -7.23
CA PHE A 111 16.59 -6.98 -6.09
C PHE A 111 15.21 -6.32 -6.24
N TYR A 112 14.19 -7.01 -5.76
CA TYR A 112 12.81 -6.50 -5.63
C TYR A 112 12.35 -6.57 -4.17
N PRO A 113 11.43 -5.69 -3.72
CA PRO A 113 10.85 -5.78 -2.38
C PRO A 113 10.19 -7.13 -2.08
N THR A 114 9.64 -7.78 -3.11
CA THR A 114 9.01 -9.10 -3.04
C THR A 114 9.98 -10.25 -2.77
N MET A 115 11.30 -10.01 -2.80
CA MET A 115 12.35 -10.99 -2.50
C MET A 115 12.69 -11.09 -1.00
N VAL A 116 12.12 -10.23 -0.13
CA VAL A 116 12.39 -10.32 1.31
C VAL A 116 11.90 -11.66 1.87
N GLY A 117 12.73 -12.34 2.65
CA GLY A 117 12.51 -13.70 3.17
C GLY A 117 13.08 -14.81 2.28
N HIS A 118 13.51 -14.49 1.05
CA HIS A 118 14.11 -15.47 0.14
C HIS A 118 15.59 -15.70 0.41
N THR A 119 16.07 -16.85 -0.06
CA THR A 119 17.46 -17.27 0.13
C THR A 119 18.31 -16.91 -1.09
N ILE A 120 19.38 -16.15 -0.85
CA ILE A 120 20.49 -15.95 -1.77
C ILE A 120 21.46 -17.11 -1.57
N VAL A 121 21.88 -17.74 -2.66
CA VAL A 121 22.92 -18.78 -2.69
C VAL A 121 24.11 -18.26 -3.48
N SER A 122 25.27 -18.21 -2.84
CA SER A 122 26.56 -17.90 -3.46
C SER A 122 27.47 -19.12 -3.44
N THR A 123 28.72 -18.96 -3.90
CA THR A 123 29.72 -20.05 -3.80
C THR A 123 30.19 -20.27 -2.36
N ASN A 124 30.19 -19.23 -1.52
CA ASN A 124 30.73 -19.29 -0.16
C ASN A 124 29.64 -19.52 0.92
N GLY A 125 28.36 -19.34 0.59
CA GLY A 125 27.31 -19.47 1.59
C GLY A 125 25.89 -19.31 1.07
N SER A 126 24.97 -19.29 2.03
CA SER A 126 23.54 -19.11 1.81
C SER A 126 23.01 -18.13 2.85
N TYR A 127 22.25 -17.14 2.38
CA TYR A 127 21.83 -15.99 3.17
C TYR A 127 20.35 -15.71 2.96
N VAL A 128 19.59 -15.50 4.03
CA VAL A 128 18.19 -15.08 3.93
C VAL A 128 18.13 -13.56 3.88
N ILE A 129 17.37 -13.01 2.92
CA ILE A 129 17.12 -11.58 2.79
C ILE A 129 16.23 -11.12 3.95
N ASP A 130 16.76 -10.27 4.82
CA ASP A 130 16.07 -9.71 5.97
C ASP A 130 15.34 -8.40 5.62
N GLY A 131 15.96 -7.57 4.76
CA GLY A 131 15.41 -6.28 4.37
C GLY A 131 15.82 -5.83 2.98
N TYR A 132 14.96 -5.01 2.37
CA TYR A 132 15.19 -4.41 1.06
C TYR A 132 15.46 -2.91 1.21
N SER A 133 16.60 -2.44 0.72
CA SER A 133 16.97 -1.02 0.76
C SER A 133 16.83 -0.35 -0.60
N SER A 134 17.27 -1.03 -1.67
CA SER A 134 17.18 -0.54 -3.04
C SER A 134 17.26 -1.70 -4.04
N SER A 135 17.08 -1.42 -5.34
CA SER A 135 17.21 -2.43 -6.39
C SER A 135 18.61 -3.05 -6.49
N THR A 136 19.61 -2.44 -5.87
CA THR A 136 20.99 -2.91 -5.82
C THR A 136 21.45 -3.30 -4.42
N VAL A 137 20.69 -3.02 -3.36
CA VAL A 137 21.15 -3.22 -1.97
C VAL A 137 20.07 -3.91 -1.13
N VAL A 138 20.46 -5.01 -0.49
CA VAL A 138 19.64 -5.74 0.49
C VAL A 138 20.44 -6.01 1.76
N THR A 139 19.72 -6.25 2.86
CA THR A 139 20.28 -6.72 4.12
C THR A 139 19.94 -8.18 4.34
N VAL A 140 20.85 -8.95 4.95
CA VAL A 140 20.72 -10.39 5.17
C VAL A 140 20.87 -10.77 6.65
N THR A 141 20.39 -11.95 7.02
CA THR A 141 20.36 -12.38 8.42
C THR A 141 21.75 -12.68 9.02
N SER A 142 22.66 -13.20 8.20
CA SER A 142 24.00 -13.68 8.57
C SER A 142 25.12 -12.86 7.95
N ASP A 143 26.34 -13.02 8.47
CA ASP A 143 27.53 -12.34 7.96
C ASP A 143 27.87 -12.82 6.54
N ALA A 144 27.84 -11.91 5.58
CA ALA A 144 28.14 -12.18 4.17
C ALA A 144 29.57 -11.75 3.78
N SER A 145 30.44 -11.40 4.74
CA SER A 145 31.76 -10.81 4.47
C SER A 145 32.70 -11.69 3.63
N ALA A 146 32.42 -12.98 3.54
CA ALA A 146 33.17 -13.94 2.74
C ALA A 146 32.84 -13.88 1.24
N ASP A 147 31.72 -13.25 0.87
CA ASP A 147 31.29 -13.10 -0.50
C ASP A 147 31.66 -11.72 -1.03
N SER A 148 32.77 -11.67 -1.77
CA SER A 148 33.10 -10.53 -2.62
C SER A 148 33.52 -10.92 -4.03
N GLY A 149 32.75 -10.46 -5.02
CA GLY A 149 33.06 -10.73 -6.44
C GLY A 149 32.39 -11.95 -7.05
N GLU A 150 31.69 -12.75 -6.26
CA GLU A 150 31.05 -13.98 -6.73
C GLU A 150 29.68 -13.72 -7.36
N ALA A 151 29.30 -14.64 -8.25
CA ALA A 151 27.93 -14.74 -8.71
C ALA A 151 27.04 -15.31 -7.59
N PHE A 152 25.80 -14.86 -7.55
CA PHE A 152 24.78 -15.39 -6.66
C PHE A 152 23.49 -15.73 -7.42
N GLN A 153 22.69 -16.60 -6.84
CA GLN A 153 21.41 -17.04 -7.36
C GLN A 153 20.32 -16.85 -6.31
N ILE A 154 19.14 -16.40 -6.76
CA ILE A 154 17.91 -16.37 -5.99
C ILE A 154 16.90 -17.23 -6.73
N THR A 155 16.49 -18.33 -6.11
CA THR A 155 15.52 -19.27 -6.70
C THR A 155 14.10 -18.81 -6.42
N ALA A 156 13.29 -18.67 -7.49
CA ALA A 156 11.88 -18.38 -7.34
C ALA A 156 11.13 -19.66 -6.95
N ASP A 157 10.33 -19.59 -5.91
CA ASP A 157 9.49 -20.70 -5.42
C ASP A 157 7.98 -20.45 -5.65
N GLY A 158 7.63 -19.27 -6.18
CA GLY A 158 6.24 -18.85 -6.38
C GLY A 158 5.62 -18.13 -5.16
N SER A 159 6.40 -17.80 -4.14
CA SER A 159 6.01 -16.92 -3.03
C SER A 159 6.64 -15.53 -3.18
N TYR A 160 5.84 -14.49 -2.96
CA TYR A 160 6.25 -13.11 -3.13
C TYR A 160 5.80 -12.26 -1.95
N ARG A 161 6.74 -11.60 -1.28
CA ARG A 161 6.44 -10.76 -0.11
C ARG A 161 5.54 -9.59 -0.47
N LEU A 162 4.39 -9.49 0.19
CA LEU A 162 3.49 -8.34 0.09
C LEU A 162 3.98 -7.19 0.98
N PRO A 163 3.51 -5.94 0.75
CA PRO A 163 3.82 -4.81 1.62
C PRO A 163 3.55 -5.10 3.10
N ASP A 164 4.34 -4.50 3.99
CA ASP A 164 4.21 -4.70 5.45
C ASP A 164 2.87 -4.18 5.99
N ASP A 165 2.26 -3.20 5.31
CA ASP A 165 0.95 -2.63 5.64
C ASP A 165 -0.22 -3.38 4.99
N PHE A 166 0.01 -4.57 4.42
CA PHE A 166 -1.02 -5.33 3.73
C PHE A 166 -2.03 -5.96 4.71
N GLY A 167 -3.32 -5.69 4.50
CA GLY A 167 -4.44 -6.22 5.29
C GLY A 167 -5.40 -7.16 4.57
N GLY A 168 -5.31 -7.26 3.25
CA GLY A 168 -6.18 -8.13 2.47
C GLY A 168 -6.32 -7.67 1.02
N LEU A 169 -6.50 -8.62 0.12
CA LEU A 169 -6.67 -8.33 -1.30
C LEU A 169 -8.09 -7.83 -1.59
N ILE A 170 -8.22 -6.79 -2.42
CA ILE A 170 -9.51 -6.27 -2.88
C ILE A 170 -9.62 -6.51 -4.39
N GLY A 171 -10.48 -7.45 -4.78
CA GLY A 171 -10.68 -7.82 -6.17
C GLY A 171 -9.56 -8.70 -6.73
N ASP A 172 -9.48 -8.77 -8.06
CA ASP A 172 -8.50 -9.59 -8.76
C ASP A 172 -7.15 -8.88 -8.95
N VAL A 173 -6.09 -9.66 -9.16
CA VAL A 173 -4.77 -9.16 -9.51
C VAL A 173 -4.65 -9.09 -11.03
N TYR A 174 -4.19 -7.96 -11.56
CA TYR A 174 -4.06 -7.74 -13.01
C TYR A 174 -2.59 -7.63 -13.40
N PHE A 175 -2.21 -8.20 -14.54
CA PHE A 175 -0.91 -7.90 -15.13
C PHE A 175 -0.91 -6.47 -15.71
N GLN A 176 0.23 -5.81 -15.67
CA GLN A 176 0.39 -4.50 -16.29
C GLN A 176 0.36 -4.63 -17.82
N ALA A 177 -0.17 -3.60 -18.49
CA ALA A 177 -0.40 -3.62 -19.94
C ALA A 177 0.86 -3.92 -20.78
N ASN A 178 2.04 -3.59 -20.27
CA ASN A 178 3.30 -3.78 -20.98
C ASN A 178 3.73 -5.26 -21.08
N ASP A 179 3.16 -6.14 -20.27
CA ASP A 179 3.49 -7.57 -20.32
C ASP A 179 2.77 -8.26 -21.50
N GLY A 180 1.88 -7.57 -22.22
CA GLY A 180 1.13 -8.11 -23.36
C GLY A 180 0.02 -9.09 -22.94
N LEU A 181 -0.40 -8.99 -21.68
CA LEU A 181 -1.22 -9.98 -21.01
C LEU A 181 -2.63 -9.44 -20.73
N TRP A 182 -3.63 -10.11 -21.31
CA TRP A 182 -5.06 -9.75 -21.16
C TRP A 182 -5.80 -10.55 -20.08
N LEU A 183 -5.11 -11.45 -19.37
CA LEU A 183 -5.70 -12.33 -18.36
C LEU A 183 -5.44 -11.76 -16.97
N SER A 184 -6.41 -11.78 -16.07
CA SER A 184 -6.18 -11.56 -14.63
C SER A 184 -5.64 -12.82 -13.97
N LEU A 185 -4.92 -12.69 -12.85
CA LEU A 185 -4.71 -13.82 -11.96
C LEU A 185 -5.98 -13.98 -11.13
N SER A 186 -6.55 -15.17 -11.17
CA SER A 186 -7.69 -15.51 -10.32
C SER A 186 -7.20 -15.62 -8.87
N SER A 187 -7.86 -14.93 -7.95
CA SER A 187 -7.66 -15.16 -6.52
C SER A 187 -8.46 -16.40 -6.11
N THR A 188 -7.78 -17.37 -5.52
CA THR A 188 -8.35 -18.65 -5.10
C THR A 188 -8.01 -18.92 -3.62
N GLY A 189 -8.78 -19.78 -2.96
CA GLY A 189 -8.51 -20.18 -1.58
C GLY A 189 -7.20 -20.98 -1.45
N VAL A 190 -6.57 -20.89 -0.27
CA VAL A 190 -5.27 -21.52 0.00
C VAL A 190 -5.30 -23.03 -0.27
N ALA A 191 -6.36 -23.72 0.18
CA ALA A 191 -6.48 -25.18 0.01
C ALA A 191 -6.42 -25.63 -1.46
N GLU A 192 -7.14 -24.95 -2.36
CA GLU A 192 -7.17 -25.29 -3.78
C GLU A 192 -5.81 -25.01 -4.45
N LEU A 193 -5.13 -23.92 -4.07
CA LEU A 193 -3.78 -23.65 -4.57
C LEU A 193 -2.77 -24.69 -4.07
N LEU A 194 -2.88 -25.15 -2.82
CA LEU A 194 -2.03 -26.21 -2.29
C LEU A 194 -2.26 -27.56 -3.01
N GLU A 195 -3.50 -27.91 -3.35
CA GLU A 195 -3.80 -29.07 -4.19
C GLU A 195 -3.13 -28.96 -5.57
N LEU A 196 -3.20 -27.77 -6.19
CA LEU A 196 -2.56 -27.52 -7.48
C LEU A 196 -1.02 -27.59 -7.41
N LEU A 197 -0.42 -27.12 -6.32
CA LEU A 197 1.04 -27.21 -6.09
C LEU A 197 1.49 -28.66 -5.85
N GLN A 198 0.65 -29.49 -5.22
CA GLN A 198 0.94 -30.92 -5.04
C GLN A 198 1.01 -31.66 -6.39
N VAL A 199 0.19 -31.24 -7.37
CA VAL A 199 0.17 -31.84 -8.71
C VAL A 199 1.42 -31.45 -9.50
N SER A 200 1.82 -30.18 -9.47
CA SER A 200 2.98 -29.70 -10.24
C SER A 200 3.50 -28.35 -9.72
N THR A 201 4.83 -28.26 -9.59
CA THR A 201 5.60 -27.03 -9.37
C THR A 201 6.26 -26.52 -10.65
N SER A 202 5.61 -26.72 -11.80
CA SER A 202 6.16 -26.32 -13.10
C SER A 202 6.40 -24.81 -13.18
N THR A 203 7.48 -24.42 -13.84
CA THR A 203 7.73 -23.03 -14.25
C THR A 203 6.82 -22.65 -15.41
N GLY A 204 6.37 -21.41 -15.41
CA GLY A 204 5.58 -20.81 -16.48
C GLY A 204 4.78 -19.63 -15.96
N ARG A 205 4.01 -19.04 -16.84
CA ARG A 205 3.18 -17.89 -16.50
C ARG A 205 2.17 -18.22 -15.38
N PRO A 206 2.15 -17.44 -14.29
CA PRO A 206 1.16 -17.60 -13.22
C PRO A 206 -0.27 -17.31 -13.69
N THR A 207 -1.23 -18.14 -13.28
CA THR A 207 -2.67 -17.94 -13.61
C THR A 207 -3.58 -17.88 -12.39
N VAL A 208 -3.13 -18.43 -11.26
CA VAL A 208 -3.88 -18.46 -9.99
C VAL A 208 -2.97 -17.92 -8.91
N CYS A 209 -3.53 -17.16 -7.97
CA CYS A 209 -2.81 -16.69 -6.79
C CYS A 209 -3.67 -16.85 -5.54
N THR A 210 -3.00 -16.94 -4.40
CA THR A 210 -3.63 -16.87 -3.08
C THR A 210 -2.74 -16.05 -2.15
N VAL A 211 -3.31 -15.55 -1.06
CA VAL A 211 -2.57 -14.82 -0.03
C VAL A 211 -2.43 -15.73 1.17
N GLU A 212 -1.19 -15.93 1.62
CA GLU A 212 -0.86 -16.69 2.81
C GLU A 212 -0.32 -15.78 3.91
N ALA A 213 -0.74 -16.03 5.14
CA ALA A 213 -0.25 -15.36 6.33
C ALA A 213 1.06 -16.04 6.79
N ILE A 214 2.11 -15.27 6.97
CA ILE A 214 3.40 -15.76 7.47
C ILE A 214 3.30 -15.96 8.98
N ASN A 215 4.00 -16.94 9.52
CA ASN A 215 4.05 -17.16 10.96
C ASN A 215 4.52 -15.90 11.70
N VAL A 216 3.70 -15.44 12.64
CA VAL A 216 4.02 -14.31 13.51
C VAL A 216 5.13 -14.71 14.47
N SER A 217 6.14 -13.86 14.56
CA SER A 217 7.07 -13.87 15.70
C SER A 217 6.63 -12.79 16.68
N GLY A 218 6.86 -12.95 17.99
CA GLY A 218 6.46 -11.94 18.97
C GLY A 218 7.13 -10.56 18.83
N LEU A 219 8.03 -10.39 17.85
CA LEU A 219 8.77 -9.17 17.55
C LEU A 219 8.36 -8.51 16.23
N ILE A 220 7.65 -9.23 15.35
CA ILE A 220 7.32 -8.78 14.00
C ILE A 220 5.81 -8.89 13.82
N GLY A 221 5.20 -7.84 13.24
CA GLY A 221 3.79 -7.85 12.88
C GLY A 221 3.41 -9.00 11.93
N GLN A 222 2.11 -9.24 11.80
CA GLN A 222 1.60 -10.18 10.82
C GLN A 222 1.98 -9.71 9.41
N ARG A 223 2.68 -10.56 8.66
CA ARG A 223 3.04 -10.32 7.26
C ARG A 223 2.34 -11.32 6.36
N PHE A 224 2.28 -11.00 5.08
CA PHE A 224 1.61 -11.82 4.08
C PHE A 224 2.51 -12.05 2.86
N ASP A 225 2.40 -13.24 2.29
CA ASP A 225 3.02 -13.60 1.03
C ASP A 225 1.92 -13.88 0.00
N LEU A 226 2.16 -13.44 -1.24
CA LEU A 226 1.37 -13.84 -2.39
C LEU A 226 1.96 -15.13 -2.94
N LEU A 227 1.20 -16.21 -2.84
CA LEU A 227 1.53 -17.49 -3.47
C LEU A 227 0.92 -17.55 -4.86
N THR A 228 1.68 -18.02 -5.84
CA THR A 228 1.19 -18.22 -7.21
C THR A 228 1.28 -19.67 -7.64
N TRP A 229 0.26 -20.14 -8.35
CA TRP A 229 0.37 -21.42 -9.05
C TRP A 229 1.24 -21.25 -10.29
N ARG A 230 2.26 -22.10 -10.38
CA ARG A 230 3.44 -22.02 -11.27
C ARG A 230 4.44 -20.95 -10.85
N ILE A 231 5.72 -21.33 -10.93
CA ILE A 231 6.85 -20.43 -10.70
C ILE A 231 7.00 -19.54 -11.94
N ALA A 232 7.11 -18.22 -11.76
CA ALA A 232 7.23 -17.29 -12.88
C ALA A 232 8.45 -17.62 -13.75
N ASP A 233 8.25 -17.70 -15.07
CA ASP A 233 9.29 -17.91 -16.08
C ASP A 233 9.97 -16.62 -16.54
N SER A 234 9.32 -15.48 -16.31
CA SER A 234 9.86 -14.13 -16.55
C SER A 234 9.41 -13.19 -15.44
N ASN A 235 9.99 -12.00 -15.38
CA ASN A 235 9.56 -10.96 -14.45
C ASN A 235 8.25 -10.35 -14.95
N TYR A 236 7.18 -10.50 -14.17
CA TYR A 236 5.85 -9.94 -14.47
C TYR A 236 5.50 -8.85 -13.48
N THR A 237 4.96 -7.73 -13.96
CA THR A 237 4.50 -6.67 -13.06
C THR A 237 3.00 -6.79 -12.86
N VAL A 238 2.60 -7.08 -11.63
CA VAL A 238 1.20 -7.17 -11.25
C VAL A 238 0.73 -5.92 -10.53
N ARG A 239 -0.53 -5.56 -10.75
CA ARG A 239 -1.23 -4.43 -10.16
C ARG A 239 -2.45 -4.96 -9.41
N TYR A 240 -2.59 -4.58 -8.15
CA TYR A 240 -3.70 -5.01 -7.30
C TYR A 240 -4.12 -3.90 -6.34
N GLN A 241 -5.36 -3.99 -5.87
CA GLN A 241 -5.84 -3.18 -4.76
C GLN A 241 -5.80 -4.02 -3.49
N TYR A 242 -5.45 -3.40 -2.38
CA TYR A 242 -5.44 -4.06 -1.08
C TYR A 242 -5.95 -3.12 -0.01
N GLN A 243 -6.42 -3.69 1.09
CA GLN A 243 -6.76 -2.96 2.29
C GLN A 243 -5.48 -2.74 3.11
N VAL A 244 -5.23 -1.51 3.52
CA VAL A 244 -4.09 -1.17 4.38
C VAL A 244 -4.43 -1.47 5.85
N LEU A 245 -3.52 -2.16 6.55
CA LEU A 245 -3.46 -2.17 8.01
C LEU A 245 -2.59 -0.99 8.44
N PRO A 246 -3.14 0.00 9.15
CA PRO A 246 -2.38 1.18 9.53
C PRO A 246 -1.32 0.84 10.58
N ASP A 247 -0.10 1.31 10.34
CA ASP A 247 0.97 1.25 11.32
C ASP A 247 0.75 2.24 12.46
N GLN A 248 1.45 2.00 13.58
CA GLN A 248 1.51 2.96 14.68
C GLN A 248 2.11 4.27 14.18
N LEU A 249 1.49 5.39 14.54
CA LEU A 249 1.99 6.70 14.17
C LEU A 249 3.23 7.03 15.01
N VAL A 250 4.35 7.27 14.34
CA VAL A 250 5.64 7.65 14.95
C VAL A 250 5.93 9.13 14.74
N ALA A 251 6.95 9.66 15.43
CA ALA A 251 7.43 11.03 15.25
C ALA A 251 7.77 11.34 13.78
N ASN A 252 7.45 12.55 13.33
CA ASN A 252 7.46 12.97 11.92
C ASN A 252 6.52 12.20 10.97
N GLY A 253 5.74 11.25 11.49
CA GLY A 253 4.71 10.55 10.75
C GLY A 253 3.52 11.46 10.45
N TYR A 254 2.89 11.21 9.30
CA TYR A 254 1.61 11.82 8.96
C TYR A 254 0.49 10.81 9.17
N PRO A 255 -0.64 11.22 9.78
CA PRO A 255 -1.78 10.33 9.90
C PRO A 255 -2.40 10.06 8.52
N TYR A 256 -2.92 8.85 8.34
CA TYR A 256 -3.63 8.47 7.13
C TYR A 256 -4.84 9.39 6.88
N GLY A 257 -5.12 9.70 5.61
CA GLY A 257 -6.20 10.59 5.19
C GLY A 257 -5.77 12.04 4.93
N GLY A 258 -4.57 12.43 5.37
CA GLY A 258 -3.95 13.72 5.05
C GLY A 258 -4.79 14.95 5.47
N ALA A 259 -4.53 16.09 4.82
CA ALA A 259 -5.14 17.37 5.19
C ALA A 259 -6.68 17.39 5.13
N ARG A 260 -7.30 16.55 4.26
CA ARG A 260 -8.77 16.48 4.12
C ARG A 260 -9.45 16.01 5.41
N HIS A 261 -8.79 15.17 6.18
CA HIS A 261 -9.35 14.54 7.39
C HIS A 261 -8.69 15.03 8.69
N ALA A 262 -7.72 15.96 8.59
CA ALA A 262 -6.93 16.45 9.71
C ALA A 262 -7.76 16.95 10.90
N GLU A 263 -8.81 17.74 10.67
CA GLU A 263 -9.70 18.20 11.74
C GLU A 263 -10.45 17.04 12.41
N THR A 264 -10.88 16.03 11.64
CA THR A 264 -11.58 14.87 12.21
C THR A 264 -10.65 14.06 13.11
N ILE A 265 -9.41 13.83 12.66
CA ILE A 265 -8.37 13.12 13.42
C ILE A 265 -8.03 13.88 14.70
N LYS A 266 -7.86 15.21 14.61
CA LYS A 266 -7.63 16.07 15.78
C LYS A 266 -8.74 15.93 16.83
N TYR A 267 -10.01 16.02 16.42
CA TYR A 267 -11.12 15.85 17.37
C TYR A 267 -11.26 14.41 17.87
N ALA A 268 -10.85 13.41 17.09
CA ALA A 268 -10.79 12.02 17.55
C ALA A 268 -9.79 11.86 18.70
N CYS A 269 -8.59 12.45 18.57
CA CYS A 269 -7.55 12.43 19.61
C CYS A 269 -8.00 13.18 20.87
N LEU A 270 -8.65 14.34 20.72
CA LEU A 270 -9.19 15.08 21.86
C LEU A 270 -10.34 14.34 22.55
N ALA A 271 -11.18 13.63 21.78
CA ALA A 271 -12.24 12.80 22.34
C ALA A 271 -11.68 11.58 23.09
N ALA A 272 -10.63 10.93 22.57
CA ALA A 272 -9.93 9.85 23.26
C ALA A 272 -9.33 10.31 24.60
N MET A 273 -8.63 11.46 24.60
CA MET A 273 -8.14 12.09 25.82
C MET A 273 -9.28 12.37 26.81
N GLU A 274 -10.42 12.88 26.36
CA GLU A 274 -11.58 13.17 27.21
C GLU A 274 -12.15 11.89 27.85
N ARG A 275 -12.28 10.79 27.10
CA ARG A 275 -12.72 9.50 27.63
C ARG A 275 -11.74 8.93 28.65
N SER A 276 -10.45 8.97 28.37
CA SER A 276 -9.44 8.32 29.20
C SER A 276 -9.08 9.14 30.44
N LYS A 277 -8.92 10.46 30.31
CA LYS A 277 -8.53 11.35 31.42
C LYS A 277 -9.73 11.85 32.24
N GLN A 278 -10.82 12.23 31.59
CA GLN A 278 -12.00 12.81 32.27
C GLN A 278 -13.10 11.77 32.53
N GLN A 279 -12.97 10.54 32.00
CA GLN A 279 -13.98 9.48 32.14
C GLN A 279 -15.36 9.91 31.61
N LEU A 280 -15.38 10.83 30.66
CA LEU A 280 -16.59 11.35 30.03
C LEU A 280 -16.81 10.64 28.68
N ALA A 281 -17.80 9.74 28.64
CA ALA A 281 -18.13 9.01 27.41
C ALA A 281 -18.75 9.89 26.31
N ASP A 282 -19.47 10.95 26.67
CA ASP A 282 -20.13 11.88 25.73
C ASP A 282 -19.82 13.34 26.05
N GLY A 283 -18.53 13.67 25.98
CA GLY A 283 -18.08 15.03 26.22
C GLY A 283 -18.23 15.97 25.00
N PRO A 284 -17.99 17.27 25.16
CA PRO A 284 -17.98 18.24 24.08
C PRO A 284 -17.10 17.85 22.88
N TYR A 285 -15.93 17.22 23.08
CA TYR A 285 -15.05 16.86 21.96
C TYR A 285 -15.58 15.65 21.21
N GLN A 286 -16.18 14.67 21.90
CA GLN A 286 -16.87 13.55 21.26
C GLN A 286 -17.98 14.03 20.30
N ARG A 287 -18.77 15.02 20.72
CA ARG A 287 -19.83 15.60 19.87
C ARG A 287 -19.27 16.31 18.63
N GLN A 288 -18.14 17.01 18.77
CA GLN A 288 -17.46 17.63 17.63
C GLN A 288 -16.87 16.57 16.70
N TYR A 289 -16.23 15.53 17.24
CA TYR A 289 -15.73 14.40 16.48
C TYR A 289 -16.83 13.76 15.63
N ASN A 290 -17.98 13.42 16.22
CA ASN A 290 -19.11 12.85 15.48
C ASN A 290 -19.60 13.76 14.33
N ARG A 291 -19.61 15.08 14.54
CA ARG A 291 -19.96 16.06 13.50
C ARG A 291 -18.95 16.06 12.35
N PHE A 292 -17.65 16.12 12.66
CA PHE A 292 -16.60 16.13 11.64
C PHE A 292 -16.46 14.78 10.94
N LEU A 293 -16.70 13.67 11.64
CA LEU A 293 -16.73 12.34 11.07
C LEU A 293 -17.78 12.23 9.96
N ALA A 294 -19.01 12.71 10.21
CA ALA A 294 -20.06 12.72 9.20
C ALA A 294 -19.69 13.57 7.96
N LEU A 295 -18.94 14.66 8.14
CA LEU A 295 -18.44 15.49 7.04
C LEU A 295 -17.32 14.77 6.26
N SER A 296 -16.40 14.12 6.96
CA SER A 296 -15.31 13.35 6.38
C SER A 296 -15.82 12.16 5.57
N ILE A 297 -16.81 11.42 6.07
CA ILE A 297 -17.45 10.31 5.34
C ILE A 297 -18.06 10.83 4.02
N ARG A 298 -18.78 11.96 4.06
CA ARG A 298 -19.33 12.57 2.84
C ARG A 298 -18.24 13.02 1.87
N ALA A 299 -17.11 13.51 2.36
CA ALA A 299 -15.98 13.92 1.53
C ALA A 299 -15.31 12.72 0.86
N ASP A 300 -15.15 11.59 1.57
CA ASP A 300 -14.64 10.33 1.02
C ASP A 300 -15.59 9.75 -0.03
N GLN A 301 -16.90 9.70 0.26
CA GLN A 301 -17.92 9.20 -0.65
C GLN A 301 -17.98 9.96 -1.98
N ARG A 302 -17.72 11.27 -1.98
CA ARG A 302 -17.60 12.07 -3.21
C ARG A 302 -16.32 11.78 -4.00
N GLY A 303 -15.26 11.36 -3.32
CA GLY A 303 -13.97 11.01 -3.92
C GLY A 303 -13.93 9.60 -4.50
N ARG A 304 -14.76 8.68 -3.99
CA ARG A 304 -14.93 7.35 -4.58
C ARG A 304 -15.45 7.52 -6.00
N ALA A 305 -14.76 6.90 -6.96
CA ALA A 305 -15.29 6.67 -8.29
C ALA A 305 -16.46 5.70 -8.14
N GLY A 306 -17.63 6.23 -7.76
CA GLY A 306 -18.88 5.51 -7.86
C GLY A 306 -19.06 5.19 -9.34
N SER A 307 -18.95 3.91 -9.70
CA SER A 307 -19.68 3.43 -10.87
C SER A 307 -21.09 3.99 -10.73
N LEU A 308 -21.50 4.87 -11.66
CA LEU A 308 -22.82 5.51 -11.65
C LEU A 308 -23.96 4.50 -11.93
N GLY A 309 -23.71 3.22 -11.66
CA GLY A 309 -24.30 2.12 -12.39
C GLY A 309 -23.84 2.14 -13.84
N LEU A 310 -23.69 0.98 -14.43
CA LEU A 310 -23.93 0.89 -15.86
C LEU A 310 -25.42 1.24 -16.02
N LEU A 311 -25.74 2.44 -16.54
CA LEU A 311 -27.08 2.76 -17.03
C LEU A 311 -27.36 1.93 -18.31
N VAL A 312 -27.22 0.61 -18.23
CA VAL A 312 -27.92 -0.26 -19.16
C VAL A 312 -29.36 -0.20 -18.70
N ASP A 313 -30.18 0.47 -19.50
CA ASP A 313 -31.63 0.34 -19.45
C ASP A 313 -31.94 -1.17 -19.44
N ALA A 314 -32.25 -1.69 -18.25
CA ALA A 314 -32.65 -3.07 -18.02
C ALA A 314 -34.09 -3.27 -18.52
N ARG A 315 -34.33 -2.93 -19.79
CA ARG A 315 -35.40 -3.52 -20.58
C ARG A 315 -34.83 -4.76 -21.26
N PRO A 316 -34.98 -5.96 -20.68
CA PRO A 316 -34.77 -7.20 -21.40
C PRO A 316 -35.94 -7.34 -22.39
N GLY A 317 -35.84 -6.69 -23.55
CA GLY A 317 -36.98 -6.60 -24.44
C GLY A 317 -36.65 -5.97 -25.78
N ARG A 318 -36.23 -6.83 -26.72
CA ARG A 318 -36.08 -6.60 -28.18
C ARG A 318 -34.79 -5.92 -28.64
N TRP A 319 -33.75 -6.75 -28.73
CA TRP A 319 -33.03 -6.84 -30.00
C TRP A 319 -34.02 -7.28 -31.09
N ARG A 320 -34.82 -6.35 -31.61
CA ARG A 320 -35.49 -6.57 -32.88
C ARG A 320 -34.37 -6.71 -33.90
N ARG A 321 -34.05 -7.94 -34.28
CA ARG A 321 -33.61 -8.27 -35.63
C ARG A 321 -34.68 -7.72 -36.57
N GLY A 322 -34.53 -6.46 -36.94
CA GLY A 322 -35.36 -5.78 -37.91
C GLY A 322 -34.43 -5.29 -38.99
N ASN A 323 -34.42 -6.03 -40.10
CA ASN A 323 -34.08 -5.57 -41.44
C ASN A 323 -33.22 -4.32 -41.55
N TYR A 324 -31.98 -4.51 -42.03
CA TYR A 324 -31.34 -3.53 -42.89
C TYR A 324 -32.15 -3.38 -44.18
N GLY A 325 -33.26 -2.65 -44.10
CA GLY A 325 -33.91 -2.00 -45.23
C GLY A 325 -33.63 -0.51 -45.12
N PRO A 326 -33.26 0.19 -46.21
CA PRO A 326 -32.96 1.61 -46.15
C PRO A 326 -34.27 2.37 -45.87
N LEU A 327 -34.44 2.85 -44.65
CA LEU A 327 -35.49 3.79 -44.34
C LEU A 327 -35.07 5.17 -44.84
N ALA A 328 -35.22 5.40 -46.15
CA ALA A 328 -35.41 6.75 -46.67
C ALA A 328 -36.73 7.25 -46.09
N ARG A 329 -36.63 8.05 -45.03
CA ARG A 329 -37.78 8.56 -44.29
C ARG A 329 -38.15 9.89 -44.91
N THR A 330 -39.01 9.82 -45.92
CA THR A 330 -39.55 10.98 -46.60
C THR A 330 -40.39 11.79 -45.61
N VAL A 331 -40.03 13.07 -45.39
CA VAL A 331 -40.79 13.97 -44.52
C VAL A 331 -41.65 14.88 -45.40
N THR A 332 -42.95 14.89 -45.13
CA THR A 332 -43.92 15.75 -45.82
C THR A 332 -44.31 16.90 -44.91
N VAL A 333 -44.02 18.14 -45.34
CA VAL A 333 -44.49 19.36 -44.68
C VAL A 333 -45.18 20.21 -45.73
N GLY A 334 -46.45 20.57 -45.50
CA GLY A 334 -47.22 21.40 -46.43
C GLY A 334 -47.60 20.73 -47.75
N GLY A 335 -47.65 19.38 -47.81
CA GLY A 335 -48.10 18.64 -48.99
C GLY A 335 -47.02 18.33 -50.04
N VAL A 336 -45.75 18.64 -49.77
CA VAL A 336 -44.62 18.22 -50.62
C VAL A 336 -43.68 17.32 -49.83
N SER A 337 -43.28 16.20 -50.43
CA SER A 337 -42.48 15.14 -49.83
C SER A 337 -41.03 15.20 -50.33
N TYR A 338 -40.06 15.20 -49.42
CA TYR A 338 -38.62 15.18 -49.74
C TYR A 338 -37.99 13.84 -49.35
N PRO A 339 -37.20 13.20 -50.23
CA PRO A 339 -36.58 11.90 -49.97
C PRO A 339 -35.63 11.89 -48.78
#